data_AF-A0A8K0EXB1-F1
#
_entry.id   AF-A0A8K0EXB1-F1
#
_cell.length_a   1.000
_cell.length_b   1.000
_cell.length_c   1.000
_cell.angle_alpha   90.00
_cell.angle_beta   90.00
_cell.angle_gamma   90.00
#
_symmetry.space_group_name_H-M   'P 1'
#
loop_
_entity.id
_entity.type
_entity.pdbx_description
1 polymer ?
#
loop_
_entity_poly.entity_id
_entity_poly.type
_entity_poly.pdbx_seq_one_letter_code
_entity_poly.pdbx_strand_id
1 'polypeptide(L)'
;MSPRHGKGKQVGKVLDDKRSRDVAIKISRLQMSMEEVQDAIYKMDAKKLDLDRLQGLYNMRATEKELSEIKRFKQENKDIVLDKPEEFLLQLAEVHSLQDRLECWIFTERFTETMFNLHQQMNSLMSACSELRQSEYLHAVLRLVLAAGNYMNGCTPRGQADGYQLDILTKLRDVRTKDKSGNLLQYIVRQYCRRSGDCCDPDGRQFRLPSPELMKTARQTCLKDSRKSVHSMGEGLKRVKGLVQKLLEGSEASMVTSFRCKMKPFLFHAELTLKREVRRLDEVEDTFKELFVFFDCKDPDLDDPSSFFEIWERFCQDFHDCWTDEQKQLAKEMFQNVENDKKVSSRAIAKDTDSGRIDIEVFGVLEKILSGLEAVFERCWKLVLRG
;
A
#
# COMPACT_ATOMS: atom_id res chain seq x y z
N MET A 1 -77.48 2.00 9.02
CA MET A 1 -76.20 2.03 8.28
C MET A 1 -75.11 1.61 9.24
N SER A 2 -74.58 0.38 9.11
CA SER A 2 -73.47 -0.11 9.93
C SER A 2 -72.18 -0.10 9.10
N PRO A 3 -71.01 0.27 9.66
CA PRO A 3 -69.79 0.43 8.89
C PRO A 3 -69.23 -0.93 8.48
N ARG A 4 -69.02 -1.11 7.17
CA ARG A 4 -68.23 -2.23 6.60
C ARG A 4 -66.79 -2.07 7.08
N HIS A 5 -66.37 -2.91 8.03
CA HIS A 5 -64.96 -3.12 8.31
C HIS A 5 -64.35 -3.83 7.11
N GLY A 6 -63.48 -3.14 6.38
CA GLY A 6 -62.67 -3.75 5.32
C GLY A 6 -61.83 -4.86 5.92
N LYS A 7 -62.04 -6.11 5.46
CA LYS A 7 -61.14 -7.21 5.75
C LYS A 7 -59.76 -6.84 5.23
N GLY A 8 -58.83 -6.50 6.12
CA GLY A 8 -57.43 -6.37 5.75
C GLY A 8 -56.97 -7.66 5.08
N LYS A 9 -56.33 -7.57 3.91
CA LYS A 9 -55.75 -8.74 3.25
C LYS A 9 -54.83 -9.44 4.25
N GLN A 10 -55.16 -10.68 4.61
CA GLN A 10 -54.30 -11.51 5.45
C GLN A 10 -52.99 -11.74 4.67
N VAL A 11 -51.86 -11.36 5.26
CA VAL A 11 -50.53 -11.53 4.68
C VAL A 11 -49.88 -12.73 5.35
N GLY A 12 -49.38 -13.67 4.54
CA GLY A 12 -48.75 -14.90 5.00
C GLY A 12 -47.34 -14.64 5.54
N LYS A 13 -47.15 -14.82 6.84
CA LYS A 13 -45.85 -14.76 7.50
C LYS A 13 -45.45 -16.15 7.95
N VAL A 14 -44.25 -16.57 7.57
CA VAL A 14 -43.70 -17.90 7.87
C VAL A 14 -42.42 -17.78 8.68
N LEU A 15 -41.60 -16.77 8.39
CA LEU A 15 -40.36 -16.52 9.12
C LEU A 15 -40.66 -15.92 10.50
N ASP A 16 -39.75 -16.12 11.45
CA ASP A 16 -39.81 -15.41 12.73
C ASP A 16 -39.59 -13.90 12.53
N ASP A 17 -40.12 -13.09 13.46
CA ASP A 17 -40.11 -11.63 13.35
C ASP A 17 -38.71 -11.03 13.25
N LYS A 18 -37.69 -11.67 13.84
CA LYS A 18 -36.31 -11.17 13.75
C LYS A 18 -35.75 -11.45 12.36
N ARG A 19 -35.86 -12.69 11.88
CA ARG A 19 -35.40 -13.10 10.55
C ARG A 19 -36.10 -12.31 9.44
N SER A 20 -37.41 -12.13 9.54
CA SER A 20 -38.20 -11.34 8.59
C SER A 20 -37.72 -9.89 8.51
N ARG A 21 -37.45 -9.24 9.66
CA ARG A 21 -36.89 -7.88 9.72
C ARG A 21 -35.49 -7.79 9.11
N ASP A 22 -34.61 -8.74 9.42
CA ASP A 22 -33.23 -8.75 8.90
C ASP A 22 -33.22 -8.87 7.37
N VAL A 23 -34.08 -9.74 6.83
CA VAL A 23 -34.27 -9.91 5.38
C VAL A 23 -34.86 -8.63 4.76
N ALA A 24 -35.89 -8.04 5.37
CA ALA A 24 -36.50 -6.80 4.90
C ALA A 24 -35.49 -5.63 4.83
N ILE A 25 -34.60 -5.50 5.82
CA ILE A 25 -33.53 -4.49 5.82
C ILE A 25 -32.54 -4.72 4.68
N LYS A 26 -32.18 -5.99 4.40
CA LYS A 26 -31.28 -6.29 3.29
C LYS A 26 -31.91 -6.00 1.93
N ILE A 27 -33.19 -6.33 1.75
CA ILE A 27 -33.94 -6.00 0.53
C ILE A 27 -33.96 -4.48 0.32
N SER A 28 -34.24 -3.69 1.36
CA SER A 28 -34.31 -2.23 1.24
C SER A 28 -32.97 -1.58 0.91
N ARG A 29 -31.85 -2.17 1.37
CA ARG A 29 -30.48 -1.73 1.01
C ARG A 29 -30.08 -2.10 -0.41
N LEU A 30 -30.61 -3.21 -0.93
CA LEU A 30 -30.29 -3.68 -2.28
C LEU A 30 -30.81 -2.70 -3.35
N GLN A 31 -31.99 -2.11 -3.12
CA GLN A 31 -32.63 -1.15 -4.03
C GLN A 31 -32.74 -1.64 -5.49
N MET A 32 -32.96 -2.95 -5.66
CA MET A 32 -33.13 -3.60 -6.96
C MET A 32 -34.41 -4.42 -6.97
N SER A 33 -35.08 -4.46 -8.11
CA SER A 33 -36.17 -5.41 -8.35
C SER A 33 -35.64 -6.85 -8.40
N MET A 34 -36.50 -7.84 -8.15
CA MET A 34 -36.08 -9.24 -8.21
C MET A 34 -35.53 -9.61 -9.60
N GLU A 35 -36.13 -9.12 -10.67
CA GLU A 35 -35.67 -9.35 -12.05
C GLU A 35 -34.25 -8.82 -12.26
N GLU A 36 -33.95 -7.60 -11.77
CA GLU A 36 -32.60 -7.03 -11.84
C GLU A 36 -31.59 -7.85 -11.04
N VAL A 37 -31.98 -8.39 -9.88
CA VAL A 37 -31.13 -9.26 -9.05
C VAL A 37 -30.83 -10.55 -9.78
N GLN A 38 -31.84 -11.23 -10.33
CA GLN A 38 -31.65 -12.47 -11.08
C GLN A 38 -30.76 -12.23 -12.31
N ASP A 39 -31.05 -11.19 -13.09
CA ASP A 39 -30.26 -10.82 -14.27
C ASP A 39 -28.80 -10.54 -13.92
N ALA A 40 -28.56 -9.77 -12.86
CA ALA A 40 -27.21 -9.47 -12.38
C ALA A 40 -26.45 -10.74 -11.95
N ILE A 41 -27.11 -11.70 -11.29
CA ILE A 41 -26.52 -13.00 -10.91
C ILE A 41 -26.21 -13.87 -12.13
N TYR A 42 -27.12 -13.96 -13.10
CA TYR A 42 -26.89 -14.75 -14.31
C TYR A 42 -25.78 -14.18 -15.20
N LYS A 43 -25.67 -12.84 -15.26
CA LYS A 43 -24.66 -12.14 -16.07
C LYS A 43 -23.35 -11.87 -15.33
N MET A 44 -23.30 -12.06 -14.01
CA MET A 44 -22.20 -11.65 -13.13
C MET A 44 -21.85 -10.15 -13.32
N ASP A 45 -22.85 -9.28 -13.21
CA ASP A 45 -22.69 -7.84 -13.41
C ASP A 45 -22.21 -7.11 -12.14
N ALA A 46 -20.90 -6.93 -12.03
CA ALA A 46 -20.25 -6.28 -10.88
C ALA A 46 -20.61 -4.80 -10.72
N LYS A 47 -21.21 -4.15 -11.73
CA LYS A 47 -21.68 -2.76 -11.61
C LYS A 47 -22.99 -2.66 -10.84
N LYS A 48 -23.81 -3.73 -10.83
CA LYS A 48 -25.09 -3.78 -10.13
C LYS A 48 -24.95 -4.42 -8.74
N LEU A 49 -24.17 -5.49 -8.66
CA LEU A 49 -23.91 -6.23 -7.42
C LEU A 49 -22.41 -6.21 -7.12
N ASP A 50 -22.03 -5.34 -6.19
CA ASP A 50 -20.68 -5.32 -5.62
C ASP A 50 -20.48 -6.47 -4.60
N LEU A 51 -19.25 -6.60 -4.10
CA LEU A 51 -18.88 -7.67 -3.17
C LEU A 51 -19.70 -7.65 -1.87
N ASP A 52 -20.06 -6.47 -1.34
CA ASP A 52 -20.86 -6.37 -0.11
C ASP A 52 -22.29 -6.86 -0.35
N ARG A 53 -22.92 -6.43 -1.45
CA ARG A 53 -24.26 -6.89 -1.86
C ARG A 53 -24.27 -8.39 -2.15
N LEU A 54 -23.24 -8.93 -2.79
CA LEU A 54 -23.10 -10.37 -3.04
C LEU A 54 -23.03 -11.18 -1.73
N GLN A 55 -22.22 -10.74 -0.77
CA GLN A 55 -22.16 -11.36 0.55
C GLN A 55 -23.48 -11.20 1.32
N GLY A 56 -24.13 -10.05 1.16
CA GLY A 56 -25.47 -9.76 1.67
C GLY A 56 -26.49 -10.80 1.20
N LEU A 57 -26.57 -11.03 -0.11
CA LEU A 57 -27.42 -12.02 -0.78
C LEU A 57 -27.06 -13.44 -0.35
N TYR A 58 -25.77 -13.79 -0.33
CA TYR A 58 -25.32 -15.10 0.12
C TYR A 58 -25.80 -15.36 1.55
N ASN A 59 -25.56 -14.43 2.49
CA ASN A 59 -25.92 -14.61 3.89
C ASN A 59 -27.42 -14.50 4.17
N MET A 60 -28.21 -13.86 3.29
CA MET A 60 -29.65 -13.74 3.48
C MET A 60 -30.44 -14.91 2.91
N ARG A 61 -29.86 -15.67 1.97
CA ARG A 61 -30.54 -16.80 1.32
C ARG A 61 -31.25 -17.67 2.36
N ALA A 62 -32.44 -18.15 1.99
CA ALA A 62 -33.19 -19.03 2.86
C ALA A 62 -32.50 -20.39 2.98
N THR A 63 -32.52 -20.94 4.17
CA THR A 63 -32.14 -22.33 4.44
C THR A 63 -33.14 -23.29 3.78
N GLU A 64 -32.74 -24.54 3.58
CA GLU A 64 -33.64 -25.57 3.01
C GLU A 64 -34.91 -25.75 3.83
N LYS A 65 -34.80 -25.63 5.16
CA LYS A 65 -35.93 -25.68 6.08
C LYS A 65 -36.89 -24.49 5.86
N GLU A 66 -36.37 -23.26 5.90
CA GLU A 66 -37.17 -22.05 5.65
C GLU A 66 -37.87 -22.12 4.29
N LEU A 67 -37.15 -22.52 3.23
CA LEU A 67 -37.73 -22.66 1.88
C LEU A 67 -38.84 -23.69 1.83
N SER A 68 -38.67 -24.82 2.51
CA SER A 68 -39.69 -25.88 2.56
C SER A 68 -40.96 -25.41 3.27
N GLU A 69 -40.81 -24.68 4.38
CA GLU A 69 -41.93 -24.10 5.13
C GLU A 69 -42.66 -23.03 4.32
N ILE A 70 -41.94 -22.13 3.65
CA ILE A 70 -42.53 -21.09 2.78
C ILE A 70 -43.29 -21.74 1.60
N LYS A 71 -42.70 -22.75 0.96
CA LYS A 71 -43.34 -23.48 -0.15
C LYS A 71 -44.60 -24.21 0.31
N ARG A 72 -44.56 -24.91 1.45
CA ARG A 72 -45.72 -25.59 2.02
C ARG A 72 -46.84 -24.61 2.34
N PHE A 73 -46.52 -23.49 3.00
CA PHE A 73 -47.51 -22.46 3.32
C PHE A 73 -48.19 -21.92 2.06
N LYS A 74 -47.43 -21.62 1.00
CA LYS A 74 -47.96 -21.14 -0.30
C LYS A 74 -48.84 -22.18 -1.01
N GLN A 75 -48.53 -23.47 -0.86
CA GLN A 75 -49.33 -24.56 -1.42
C GLN A 75 -50.66 -24.76 -0.68
N GLU A 76 -50.63 -24.70 0.65
CA GLU A 76 -51.80 -24.85 1.52
C GLU A 76 -52.73 -23.63 1.48
N ASN A 77 -52.18 -22.43 1.25
CA ASN A 77 -52.91 -21.16 1.33
C ASN A 77 -52.83 -20.36 0.03
N LYS A 78 -53.39 -20.89 -1.06
CA LYS A 78 -53.29 -20.29 -2.41
C LYS A 78 -53.84 -18.87 -2.53
N ASP A 79 -54.80 -18.50 -1.70
CA ASP A 79 -55.44 -17.17 -1.71
C ASP A 79 -54.71 -16.13 -0.84
N ILE A 80 -53.69 -16.56 -0.06
CA ILE A 80 -52.92 -15.70 0.84
C ILE A 80 -51.64 -15.25 0.15
N VAL A 81 -51.42 -13.94 0.08
CA VAL A 81 -50.18 -13.35 -0.45
C VAL A 81 -49.12 -13.43 0.64
N LEU A 82 -47.93 -13.94 0.31
CA LEU A 82 -46.77 -13.96 1.21
C LEU A 82 -46.32 -12.53 1.55
N ASP A 83 -45.75 -12.35 2.73
CA ASP A 83 -45.04 -11.10 3.05
C ASP A 83 -43.80 -10.95 2.16
N LYS A 84 -43.34 -9.71 1.98
CA LYS A 84 -42.25 -9.38 1.04
C LYS A 84 -40.95 -10.16 1.30
N PRO A 85 -40.51 -10.39 2.57
CA PRO A 85 -39.30 -11.18 2.83
C PRO A 85 -39.41 -12.62 2.32
N GLU A 86 -40.52 -13.30 2.63
CA GLU A 86 -40.81 -14.67 2.19
C GLU A 86 -40.90 -14.77 0.67
N GLU A 87 -41.60 -13.83 0.04
CA GLU A 87 -41.71 -13.76 -1.42
C GLU A 87 -40.35 -13.58 -2.07
N PHE A 88 -39.54 -12.64 -1.57
CA PHE A 88 -38.19 -12.40 -2.09
C PHE A 88 -37.28 -13.63 -1.94
N LEU A 89 -37.26 -14.27 -0.76
CA LEU A 89 -36.44 -15.47 -0.55
C LEU A 89 -36.88 -16.63 -1.44
N LEU A 90 -38.19 -16.78 -1.66
CA LEU A 90 -38.72 -17.80 -2.55
C LEU A 90 -38.29 -17.55 -4.01
N GLN A 91 -38.43 -16.32 -4.51
CA GLN A 91 -38.01 -15.95 -5.87
C GLN A 91 -36.50 -15.99 -6.06
N LEU A 92 -35.73 -15.63 -5.04
CA LEU A 92 -34.27 -15.73 -5.06
C LEU A 92 -33.82 -17.20 -5.16
N ALA A 93 -34.51 -18.12 -4.48
CA ALA A 93 -34.23 -19.55 -4.54
C ALA A 93 -34.61 -20.21 -5.88
N GLU A 94 -35.36 -19.53 -6.75
CA GLU A 94 -35.63 -19.99 -8.13
C GLU A 94 -34.43 -19.78 -9.06
N VAL A 95 -33.44 -18.99 -8.66
CA VAL A 95 -32.18 -18.87 -9.41
C VAL A 95 -31.44 -20.20 -9.39
N HIS A 96 -31.23 -20.78 -10.57
CA HIS A 96 -30.61 -22.10 -10.72
C HIS A 96 -29.21 -22.13 -10.11
N SER A 97 -29.02 -23.01 -9.14
CA SER A 97 -27.78 -23.17 -8.38
C SER A 97 -27.24 -21.85 -7.80
N LEU A 98 -28.13 -21.03 -7.25
CA LEU A 98 -27.83 -19.72 -6.64
C LEU A 98 -26.59 -19.77 -5.74
N GLN A 99 -26.54 -20.70 -4.80
CA GLN A 99 -25.47 -20.77 -3.80
C GLN A 99 -24.10 -20.94 -4.48
N ASP A 100 -23.98 -21.93 -5.37
CA ASP A 100 -22.73 -22.22 -6.08
C ASP A 100 -22.30 -21.02 -6.96
N ARG A 101 -23.25 -20.33 -7.61
CA ARG A 101 -22.97 -19.12 -8.41
C ARG A 101 -22.46 -17.97 -7.56
N LEU A 102 -23.12 -17.67 -6.45
CA LEU A 102 -22.72 -16.61 -5.53
C LEU A 102 -21.35 -16.91 -4.90
N GLU A 103 -21.09 -18.16 -4.52
CA GLU A 103 -19.79 -18.57 -3.97
C GLU A 103 -18.66 -18.39 -4.98
N CYS A 104 -18.87 -18.83 -6.23
CA CYS A 104 -17.92 -18.62 -7.32
C CYS A 104 -17.64 -17.12 -7.59
N TRP A 105 -18.69 -16.30 -7.58
CA TRP A 105 -18.55 -14.86 -7.85
C TRP A 105 -17.84 -14.14 -6.69
N ILE A 106 -18.26 -14.37 -5.44
CA ILE A 106 -17.62 -13.79 -4.25
C ILE A 106 -16.13 -14.15 -4.22
N PHE A 107 -15.78 -15.40 -4.55
CA PHE A 107 -14.38 -15.80 -4.64
C PHE A 107 -13.63 -15.05 -5.75
N THR A 108 -14.24 -14.86 -6.91
CA THR A 108 -13.64 -14.13 -8.05
C THR A 108 -13.23 -12.71 -7.66
N GLU A 109 -14.12 -11.99 -6.99
CA GLU A 109 -13.85 -10.62 -6.51
C GLU A 109 -12.74 -10.62 -5.45
N ARG A 110 -12.85 -11.49 -4.42
CA ARG A 110 -11.87 -11.56 -3.32
C ARG A 110 -10.49 -11.99 -3.80
N PHE A 111 -10.41 -12.92 -4.75
CA PHE A 111 -9.15 -13.41 -5.29
C PHE A 111 -8.37 -12.27 -5.96
N THR A 112 -9.06 -11.45 -6.76
CA THR A 112 -8.45 -10.33 -7.49
C THR A 112 -7.85 -9.31 -6.53
N GLU A 113 -8.63 -8.89 -5.54
CA GLU A 113 -8.18 -7.94 -4.50
C GLU A 113 -7.02 -8.52 -3.68
N THR A 114 -7.15 -9.77 -3.22
CA THR A 114 -6.13 -10.43 -2.38
C THR A 114 -4.80 -10.59 -3.14
N MET A 115 -4.84 -11.04 -4.39
CA MET A 115 -3.63 -11.18 -5.21
C MET A 115 -2.98 -9.84 -5.52
N PHE A 116 -3.77 -8.78 -5.77
CA PHE A 116 -3.22 -7.45 -5.97
C PHE A 116 -2.49 -6.93 -4.73
N ASN A 117 -3.10 -7.07 -3.54
CA ASN A 117 -2.49 -6.62 -2.29
C ASN A 117 -1.21 -7.40 -1.97
N LEU A 118 -1.22 -8.72 -2.14
CA LEU A 118 -0.02 -9.56 -1.98
C LEU A 118 1.09 -9.12 -2.94
N HIS A 119 0.76 -8.89 -4.21
CA HIS A 119 1.71 -8.46 -5.22
C HIS A 119 2.38 -7.13 -4.83
N GLN A 120 1.60 -6.15 -4.35
CA GLN A 120 2.15 -4.86 -3.90
C GLN A 120 3.06 -5.03 -2.69
N GLN A 121 2.66 -5.82 -1.69
CA GLN A 121 3.48 -6.11 -0.51
C GLN A 121 4.83 -6.73 -0.91
N MET A 122 4.81 -7.75 -1.78
CA MET A 122 6.03 -8.40 -2.25
C MET A 122 6.93 -7.44 -3.04
N ASN A 123 6.35 -6.57 -3.89
CA ASN A 123 7.13 -5.57 -4.64
C ASN A 123 7.76 -4.53 -3.73
N SER A 124 7.04 -4.04 -2.72
CA SER A 124 7.58 -3.10 -1.74
C SER A 124 8.73 -3.73 -0.96
N LEU A 125 8.58 -4.98 -0.50
CA LEU A 125 9.64 -5.68 0.23
C LEU A 125 10.87 -5.92 -0.66
N MET A 126 10.68 -6.37 -1.90
CA MET A 126 11.78 -6.51 -2.88
C MET A 126 12.49 -5.20 -3.17
N SER A 127 11.72 -4.10 -3.33
CA SER A 127 12.29 -2.79 -3.58
C SER A 127 13.11 -2.31 -2.39
N ALA A 128 12.61 -2.49 -1.17
CA ALA A 128 13.34 -2.15 0.05
C ALA A 128 14.64 -2.96 0.16
N CYS A 129 14.59 -4.28 -0.07
CA CYS A 129 15.78 -5.12 -0.10
C CYS A 129 16.80 -4.65 -1.15
N SER A 130 16.32 -4.31 -2.36
CA SER A 130 17.18 -3.82 -3.45
C SER A 130 17.84 -2.48 -3.10
N GLU A 131 17.07 -1.52 -2.57
CA GLU A 131 17.61 -0.21 -2.18
C GLU A 131 18.66 -0.33 -1.07
N LEU A 132 18.42 -1.19 -0.07
CA LEU A 132 19.40 -1.41 1.01
C LEU A 132 20.69 -2.08 0.51
N ARG A 133 20.57 -3.01 -0.45
CA ARG A 133 21.73 -3.76 -0.96
C ARG A 133 22.55 -2.99 -2.00
N GLN A 134 21.90 -2.17 -2.82
CA GLN A 134 22.52 -1.60 -4.02
C GLN A 134 22.79 -0.10 -3.91
N SER A 135 22.23 0.60 -2.92
CA SER A 135 22.40 2.05 -2.80
C SER A 135 23.84 2.41 -2.42
N GLU A 136 24.59 2.92 -3.39
CA GLU A 136 25.94 3.46 -3.17
C GLU A 136 25.95 4.65 -2.20
N TYR A 137 24.86 5.43 -2.19
CA TYR A 137 24.66 6.55 -1.26
C TYR A 137 24.51 6.06 0.16
N LEU A 138 23.70 5.01 0.37
CA LEU A 138 23.59 4.39 1.68
C LEU A 138 24.94 3.85 2.13
N HIS A 139 25.63 3.10 1.26
CA HIS A 139 26.96 2.58 1.59
C HIS A 139 27.97 3.70 1.91
N ALA A 140 27.90 4.85 1.25
CA ALA A 140 28.73 6.01 1.58
C ALA A 140 28.43 6.55 2.98
N VAL A 141 27.16 6.62 3.37
CA VAL A 141 26.76 7.00 4.73
C VAL A 141 27.24 5.98 5.75
N LEU A 142 27.11 4.67 5.48
CA LEU A 142 27.61 3.63 6.38
C LEU A 142 29.14 3.73 6.58
N ARG A 143 29.89 4.04 5.52
CA ARG A 143 31.34 4.33 5.63
C ARG A 143 31.64 5.57 6.47
N LEU A 144 30.83 6.63 6.37
CA LEU A 144 30.97 7.82 7.21
C LEU A 144 30.71 7.51 8.69
N VAL A 145 29.70 6.69 8.98
CA VAL A 145 29.42 6.21 10.35
C VAL A 145 30.61 5.42 10.88
N LEU A 146 31.16 4.49 10.09
CA LEU A 146 32.32 3.68 10.49
C LEU A 146 33.54 4.57 10.76
N ALA A 147 33.84 5.51 9.86
CA ALA A 147 34.97 6.43 10.01
C ALA A 147 34.84 7.32 11.26
N ALA A 148 33.64 7.85 11.51
CA ALA A 148 33.38 8.65 12.71
C ALA A 148 33.51 7.80 13.98
N GLY A 149 32.97 6.57 13.98
CA GLY A 149 33.10 5.61 15.07
C GLY A 149 34.55 5.28 15.38
N ASN A 150 35.35 4.94 14.37
CA ASN A 150 36.77 4.62 14.52
C ASN A 150 37.59 5.81 15.03
N TYR A 151 37.29 7.02 14.58
CA TYR A 151 37.95 8.23 15.06
C TYR A 151 37.65 8.49 16.55
N MET A 152 36.36 8.44 16.95
CA MET A 152 35.96 8.70 18.33
C MET A 152 36.46 7.63 19.32
N ASN A 153 36.59 6.39 18.85
CA ASN A 153 36.97 5.24 19.68
C ASN A 153 38.44 4.82 19.51
N GLY A 154 39.28 5.63 18.85
CA GLY A 154 40.64 5.26 18.44
C GLY A 154 41.59 4.82 19.57
N CYS A 155 41.33 5.24 20.82
CA CYS A 155 42.10 4.82 21.99
C CYS A 155 41.45 3.68 22.80
N THR A 156 40.42 3.04 22.25
CA THR A 156 39.69 1.94 22.90
C THR A 156 39.77 0.67 22.04
N PRO A 157 39.49 -0.52 22.61
CA PRO A 157 39.37 -1.75 21.82
C PRO A 157 38.26 -1.71 20.75
N ARG A 158 37.39 -0.69 20.78
CA ARG A 158 36.33 -0.47 19.78
C ARG A 158 36.78 0.43 18.61
N GLY A 159 38.02 0.94 18.64
CA GLY A 159 38.62 1.63 17.49
C GLY A 159 39.15 0.64 16.45
N GLN A 160 39.41 1.12 15.23
CA GLN A 160 39.90 0.30 14.11
C GLN A 160 39.00 -0.90 13.76
N ALA A 161 37.69 -0.74 13.89
CA ALA A 161 36.72 -1.74 13.46
C ALA A 161 36.59 -1.77 11.94
N ASP A 162 36.36 -2.97 11.39
CA ASP A 162 36.06 -3.18 9.96
C ASP A 162 34.56 -3.01 9.64
N GLY A 163 33.71 -3.01 10.68
CA GLY A 163 32.26 -2.90 10.56
C GLY A 163 31.59 -2.70 11.92
N TYR A 164 30.27 -2.57 11.89
CA TYR A 164 29.44 -2.43 13.08
C TYR A 164 28.09 -3.09 12.86
N GLN A 165 27.42 -3.44 13.96
CA GLN A 165 26.08 -4.01 13.94
C GLN A 165 25.03 -2.92 13.68
N LEU A 166 23.97 -3.24 12.93
CA LEU A 166 22.99 -2.26 12.44
C LEU A 166 22.26 -1.50 13.56
N ASP A 167 22.17 -2.06 14.76
CA ASP A 167 21.50 -1.44 15.91
C ASP A 167 22.08 -0.07 16.27
N ILE A 168 23.36 0.18 15.95
CA ILE A 168 24.00 1.47 16.19
C ILE A 168 23.39 2.62 15.39
N LEU A 169 22.79 2.33 14.22
CA LEU A 169 22.20 3.36 13.34
C LEU A 169 21.11 4.15 14.05
N THR A 170 20.32 3.48 14.89
CA THR A 170 19.25 4.11 15.68
C THR A 170 19.76 4.94 16.86
N LYS A 171 21.04 4.79 17.23
CA LYS A 171 21.68 5.43 18.39
C LYS A 171 22.52 6.65 18.02
N LEU A 172 22.71 6.92 16.72
CA LEU A 172 23.54 8.04 16.24
C LEU A 172 23.03 9.39 16.73
N ARG A 173 21.71 9.52 16.95
CA ARG A 173 21.09 10.74 17.48
C ARG A 173 21.41 11.00 18.95
N ASP A 174 21.71 9.95 19.70
CA ASP A 174 21.94 10.01 21.15
C ASP A 174 23.35 10.48 21.49
N VAL A 175 24.29 10.33 20.55
CA VAL A 175 25.68 10.79 20.70
C VAL A 175 25.75 12.30 20.44
N ARG A 176 25.75 13.09 21.51
CA ARG A 176 25.76 14.56 21.45
C ARG A 176 27.16 15.16 21.45
N THR A 177 27.29 16.33 20.83
CA THR A 177 28.49 17.16 20.95
C THR A 177 28.66 17.69 22.39
N LYS A 178 29.90 18.01 22.79
CA LYS A 178 30.21 18.49 24.15
C LYS A 178 29.44 19.77 24.53
N ASP A 179 29.27 20.66 23.56
CA ASP A 179 28.54 21.93 23.67
C ASP A 179 27.02 21.78 23.49
N LYS A 180 26.52 20.56 23.25
CA LYS A 180 25.11 20.22 23.00
C LYS A 180 24.48 20.95 21.81
N SER A 181 25.28 21.53 20.92
CA SER A 181 24.81 22.23 19.71
C SER A 181 24.32 21.26 18.63
N GLY A 182 24.71 19.98 18.69
CA GLY A 182 24.21 18.96 17.79
C GLY A 182 24.48 17.52 18.25
N ASN A 183 24.30 16.59 17.33
CA ASN A 183 24.57 15.17 17.52
C ASN A 183 25.36 14.57 16.35
N LEU A 184 25.80 13.32 16.52
CA LEU A 184 26.63 12.61 15.55
C LEU A 184 25.90 12.39 14.22
N LEU A 185 24.60 12.10 14.23
CA LEU A 185 23.82 11.95 12.99
C LEU A 185 23.81 13.25 12.18
N GLN A 186 23.55 14.39 12.82
CA GLN A 186 23.60 15.71 12.17
C GLN A 186 24.99 15.99 11.59
N TYR A 187 26.06 15.64 12.31
CA TYR A 187 27.42 15.75 11.79
C TYR A 187 27.64 14.88 10.54
N ILE A 188 27.21 13.61 10.57
CA ILE A 188 27.33 12.69 9.43
C ILE A 188 26.56 13.21 8.22
N VAL A 189 25.32 13.66 8.42
CA VAL A 189 24.49 14.25 7.35
C VAL A 189 25.16 15.48 6.74
N ARG A 190 25.73 16.36 7.57
CA ARG A 190 26.52 17.51 7.08
C ARG A 190 27.72 17.07 6.25
N GLN A 191 28.48 16.07 6.70
CA GLN A 191 29.61 15.55 5.93
C GLN A 191 29.15 14.91 4.62
N TYR A 192 28.04 14.18 4.64
CA TYR A 192 27.42 13.58 3.46
C TYR A 192 27.02 14.65 2.44
N CYS A 193 26.31 15.70 2.88
CA CYS A 193 25.89 16.81 2.01
C CYS A 193 27.08 17.57 1.41
N ARG A 194 28.15 17.79 2.18
CA ARG A 194 29.34 18.51 1.72
C ARG A 194 30.18 17.69 0.75
N ARG A 195 30.37 16.39 1.02
CA ARG A 195 31.12 15.49 0.13
C ARG A 195 30.39 15.21 -1.18
N SER A 196 29.06 15.11 -1.13
CA SER A 196 28.23 14.96 -2.33
C SER A 196 28.31 16.16 -3.28
N GLY A 197 28.78 17.32 -2.82
CA GLY A 197 28.98 18.51 -3.65
C GLY A 197 30.27 18.52 -4.48
N ASP A 198 31.29 17.74 -4.09
CA ASP A 198 32.64 17.81 -4.71
C ASP A 198 32.96 16.66 -5.68
N CYS A 199 32.16 15.58 -5.72
CA CYS A 199 32.50 14.43 -6.57
C CYS A 199 31.36 13.71 -7.31
N CYS A 200 30.08 14.10 -7.17
CA CYS A 200 29.00 13.48 -7.96
C CYS A 200 27.85 14.46 -8.25
N ASP A 201 27.64 14.75 -9.55
CA ASP A 201 26.40 15.28 -10.15
C ASP A 201 26.13 16.81 -9.98
N PRO A 202 25.91 17.58 -11.07
CA PRO A 202 25.41 18.97 -11.00
C PRO A 202 24.08 19.12 -10.22
N ASP A 203 23.37 18.00 -10.07
CA ASP A 203 22.08 17.83 -9.42
C ASP A 203 22.16 17.30 -7.97
N GLY A 204 23.31 17.38 -7.27
CA GLY A 204 23.56 16.95 -5.87
C GLY A 204 22.66 17.58 -4.75
N ARG A 205 21.35 17.61 -4.97
CA ARG A 205 20.32 18.39 -4.27
C ARG A 205 19.07 17.55 -3.94
N GLN A 206 19.06 16.25 -4.25
CA GLN A 206 17.94 15.33 -3.98
C GLN A 206 18.30 14.30 -2.88
N PHE A 207 17.34 13.98 -2.02
CA PHE A 207 17.46 12.87 -1.06
C PHE A 207 17.58 11.55 -1.83
N ARG A 208 18.69 10.82 -1.64
CA ARG A 208 19.07 9.61 -2.41
C ARG A 208 19.25 8.36 -1.54
N LEU A 209 18.93 8.48 -0.25
CA LEU A 209 18.84 7.33 0.65
C LEU A 209 17.48 6.65 0.49
N PRO A 210 17.35 5.39 0.94
CA PRO A 210 16.08 4.69 0.86
C PRO A 210 14.96 5.44 1.58
N SER A 211 13.77 5.43 0.98
CA SER A 211 12.62 6.19 1.49
C SER A 211 12.12 5.64 2.83
N PRO A 212 11.83 6.49 3.84
CA PRO A 212 11.22 6.05 5.11
C PRO A 212 9.89 5.30 4.90
N GLU A 213 9.04 5.77 3.99
CA GLU A 213 7.74 5.13 3.70
C GLU A 213 7.89 3.73 3.07
N LEU A 214 8.94 3.53 2.26
CA LEU A 214 9.24 2.22 1.70
C LEU A 214 9.66 1.24 2.80
N MET A 215 10.54 1.68 3.71
CA MET A 215 10.99 0.87 4.86
C MET A 215 9.83 0.53 5.80
N LYS A 216 8.94 1.48 6.05
CA LYS A 216 7.72 1.27 6.83
C LYS A 216 6.78 0.24 6.18
N THR A 217 6.60 0.31 4.86
CA THR A 217 5.78 -0.66 4.12
C THR A 217 6.40 -2.06 4.18
N ALA A 218 7.73 -2.15 4.01
CA ALA A 218 8.46 -3.41 4.13
C ALA A 218 8.35 -4.00 5.55
N ARG A 219 8.47 -3.17 6.60
CA ARG A 219 8.27 -3.55 8.00
C ARG A 219 6.89 -4.16 8.27
N GLN A 220 5.85 -3.63 7.64
CA GLN A 220 4.47 -4.09 7.83
C GLN A 220 4.15 -5.40 7.10
N THR A 221 5.08 -5.91 6.28
CA THR A 221 4.91 -7.15 5.53
C THR A 221 5.25 -8.33 6.42
N CYS A 222 4.34 -9.31 6.52
CA CYS A 222 4.58 -10.58 7.22
C CYS A 222 4.58 -11.72 6.21
N LEU A 223 5.76 -12.26 5.89
CA LEU A 223 5.92 -13.29 4.86
C LEU A 223 5.13 -14.55 5.19
N LYS A 224 5.09 -14.91 6.48
CA LYS A 224 4.27 -16.02 7.00
C LYS A 224 2.79 -15.84 6.70
N ASP A 225 2.24 -14.65 6.90
CA ASP A 225 0.82 -14.39 6.65
C ASP A 225 0.53 -14.24 5.15
N SER A 226 1.46 -13.70 4.37
CA SER A 226 1.41 -13.72 2.91
C SER A 226 1.35 -15.16 2.38
N ARG A 227 2.19 -16.07 2.90
CA ARG A 227 2.22 -17.49 2.50
C ARG A 227 0.92 -18.21 2.85
N LYS A 228 0.36 -17.96 4.04
CA LYS A 228 -0.97 -18.46 4.42
C LYS A 228 -2.07 -17.94 3.49
N SER A 229 -2.01 -16.67 3.11
CA SER A 229 -2.99 -16.04 2.23
C SER A 229 -2.96 -16.64 0.84
N VAL A 230 -1.76 -16.80 0.25
CA VAL A 230 -1.58 -17.50 -1.04
C VAL A 230 -2.09 -18.94 -0.98
N HIS A 231 -1.74 -19.68 0.08
CA HIS A 231 -2.23 -21.05 0.27
C HIS A 231 -3.77 -21.12 0.35
N SER A 232 -4.38 -20.23 1.15
CA SER A 232 -5.84 -20.14 1.30
C SER A 232 -6.54 -19.83 -0.02
N MET A 233 -5.97 -18.91 -0.83
CA MET A 233 -6.47 -18.61 -2.17
C MET A 233 -6.32 -19.80 -3.12
N GLY A 234 -5.23 -20.57 -3.01
CA GLY A 234 -5.05 -21.81 -3.76
C GLY A 234 -6.09 -22.88 -3.46
N GLU A 235 -6.38 -23.10 -2.17
CA GLU A 235 -7.44 -24.02 -1.76
C GLU A 235 -8.83 -23.52 -2.19
N GLY A 236 -9.08 -22.22 -2.08
CA GLY A 236 -10.31 -21.60 -2.59
C GLY A 236 -10.48 -21.78 -4.11
N LEU A 237 -9.41 -21.61 -4.87
CA LEU A 237 -9.42 -21.76 -6.33
C LEU A 237 -9.74 -23.20 -6.73
N LYS A 238 -9.16 -24.20 -6.04
CA LYS A 238 -9.49 -25.62 -6.25
C LYS A 238 -10.97 -25.89 -6.01
N ARG A 239 -11.53 -25.38 -4.91
CA ARG A 239 -12.96 -25.54 -4.59
C ARG A 239 -13.85 -24.91 -5.67
N VAL A 240 -13.58 -23.66 -6.04
CA VAL A 240 -14.37 -22.95 -7.07
C VAL A 240 -14.24 -23.61 -8.44
N LYS A 241 -13.08 -24.14 -8.80
CA LYS A 241 -12.92 -24.93 -10.02
C LYS A 241 -13.84 -26.15 -10.04
N GLY A 242 -13.95 -26.87 -8.93
CA GLY A 242 -14.89 -27.99 -8.78
C GLY A 242 -16.36 -27.56 -8.87
N LEU A 243 -16.73 -26.45 -8.23
CA LEU A 243 -18.08 -25.89 -8.30
C LEU A 243 -18.45 -25.46 -9.72
N VAL A 244 -17.55 -24.77 -10.42
CA VAL A 244 -17.75 -24.37 -11.82
C VAL A 244 -17.93 -25.61 -12.70
N GLN A 245 -17.11 -26.65 -12.53
CA GLN A 245 -17.27 -27.88 -13.30
C GLN A 245 -18.65 -28.51 -13.08
N LYS A 246 -19.04 -28.73 -11.82
CA LYS A 246 -20.35 -29.27 -11.43
C LYS A 246 -21.50 -28.44 -12.02
N LEU A 247 -21.42 -27.12 -11.94
CA LEU A 247 -22.41 -26.20 -12.50
C LEU A 247 -22.53 -26.31 -14.02
N LEU A 248 -21.40 -26.40 -14.72
CA LEU A 248 -21.38 -26.44 -16.19
C LEU A 248 -21.85 -27.78 -16.76
N GLU A 249 -21.66 -28.88 -16.02
CA GLU A 249 -22.09 -30.23 -16.42
C GLU A 249 -23.56 -30.48 -16.06
N GLY A 250 -24.04 -29.95 -14.93
CA GLY A 250 -25.39 -30.18 -14.42
C GLY A 250 -26.47 -29.19 -14.89
N SER A 251 -26.17 -28.29 -15.84
CA SER A 251 -27.09 -27.21 -16.25
C SER A 251 -27.23 -27.10 -17.76
N GLU A 252 -28.39 -26.64 -18.23
CA GLU A 252 -28.59 -26.30 -19.63
C GLU A 252 -27.63 -25.20 -20.10
N ALA A 253 -27.15 -25.31 -21.35
CA ALA A 253 -26.14 -24.42 -21.91
C ALA A 253 -26.57 -22.95 -21.88
N SER A 254 -27.84 -22.66 -22.19
CA SER A 254 -28.42 -21.30 -22.19
C SER A 254 -28.30 -20.61 -20.82
N MET A 255 -28.53 -21.33 -19.72
CA MET A 255 -28.51 -20.80 -18.35
C MET A 255 -27.10 -20.54 -17.81
N VAL A 256 -26.07 -21.17 -18.39
CA VAL A 256 -24.67 -21.04 -17.94
C VAL A 256 -23.77 -20.37 -18.95
N THR A 257 -24.27 -19.90 -20.09
CA THR A 257 -23.43 -19.32 -21.14
C THR A 257 -22.62 -18.12 -20.62
N SER A 258 -23.27 -17.12 -20.02
CA SER A 258 -22.60 -15.94 -19.45
C SER A 258 -21.64 -16.33 -18.32
N PHE A 259 -22.08 -17.19 -17.40
CA PHE A 259 -21.27 -17.69 -16.29
C PHE A 259 -20.00 -18.41 -16.80
N ARG A 260 -20.13 -19.29 -17.81
CA ARG A 260 -19.02 -20.00 -18.44
C ARG A 260 -18.01 -19.02 -19.06
N CYS A 261 -18.51 -18.03 -19.80
CA CYS A 261 -17.67 -17.02 -20.46
C CYS A 261 -16.89 -16.14 -19.47
N LYS A 262 -17.35 -15.99 -18.22
CA LYS A 262 -16.64 -15.26 -17.18
C LYS A 262 -15.72 -16.16 -16.35
N MET A 263 -16.23 -17.30 -15.89
CA MET A 263 -15.53 -18.17 -14.97
C MET A 263 -14.38 -18.95 -15.62
N LYS A 264 -14.50 -19.40 -16.87
CA LYS A 264 -13.39 -20.13 -17.52
C LYS A 264 -12.14 -19.26 -17.70
N PRO A 265 -12.23 -18.04 -18.26
CA PRO A 265 -11.07 -17.14 -18.32
C PRO A 265 -10.55 -16.79 -16.93
N PHE A 266 -11.43 -16.51 -15.97
CA PHE A 266 -11.04 -16.23 -14.60
C PHE A 266 -10.20 -17.38 -14.00
N LEU A 267 -10.67 -18.63 -14.07
CA LEU A 267 -9.96 -19.78 -13.52
C LEU A 267 -8.57 -19.95 -14.14
N PHE A 268 -8.48 -19.80 -15.47
CA PHE A 268 -7.20 -19.87 -16.18
C PHE A 268 -6.22 -18.78 -15.71
N HIS A 269 -6.68 -17.52 -15.64
CA HIS A 269 -5.85 -16.42 -15.17
C HIS A 269 -5.49 -16.55 -13.69
N ALA A 270 -6.43 -16.97 -12.84
CA ALA A 270 -6.22 -17.16 -11.41
C ALA A 270 -5.16 -18.24 -11.13
N GLU A 271 -5.16 -19.36 -11.86
CA GLU A 271 -4.12 -20.39 -11.72
C GLU A 271 -2.73 -19.87 -12.09
N LEU A 272 -2.63 -19.08 -13.17
CA LEU A 272 -1.37 -18.46 -13.58
C LEU A 272 -0.89 -17.42 -12.57
N THR A 273 -1.78 -16.54 -12.12
CA THR A 273 -1.47 -15.50 -11.12
C THR A 273 -1.00 -16.15 -9.82
N LEU A 274 -1.73 -17.15 -9.31
CA LEU A 274 -1.35 -17.85 -8.10
C LEU A 274 0.03 -18.49 -8.22
N LYS A 275 0.32 -19.16 -9.34
CA LYS A 275 1.63 -19.78 -9.58
C LYS A 275 2.76 -18.73 -9.63
N ARG A 276 2.51 -17.55 -10.21
CA ARG A 276 3.47 -16.45 -10.25
C ARG A 276 3.71 -15.87 -8.86
N GLU A 277 2.66 -15.66 -8.08
CA GLU A 277 2.78 -15.10 -6.73
C GLU A 277 3.44 -16.05 -5.74
N VAL A 278 3.24 -17.37 -5.85
CA VAL A 278 4.02 -18.36 -5.08
C VAL A 278 5.51 -18.20 -5.37
N ARG A 279 5.91 -18.14 -6.65
CA ARG A 279 7.32 -17.97 -7.04
C ARG A 279 7.90 -16.66 -6.56
N ARG A 280 7.15 -15.56 -6.69
CA ARG A 280 7.56 -14.25 -6.20
C ARG A 280 7.84 -14.29 -4.71
N LEU A 281 6.98 -14.95 -3.93
CA LEU A 281 7.15 -15.08 -2.49
C LEU A 281 8.43 -15.86 -2.15
N ASP A 282 8.72 -16.95 -2.86
CA ASP A 282 9.99 -17.68 -2.70
C ASP A 282 11.20 -16.81 -3.06
N GLU A 283 11.14 -16.04 -4.17
CA GLU A 283 12.19 -15.09 -4.58
C GLU A 283 12.42 -13.97 -3.55
N VAL A 284 11.34 -13.45 -2.95
CA VAL A 284 11.41 -12.42 -1.90
C VAL A 284 12.09 -12.97 -0.65
N GLU A 285 11.71 -14.17 -0.21
CA GLU A 285 12.32 -14.83 0.95
C GLU A 285 13.83 -15.04 0.73
N ASP A 286 14.23 -15.50 -0.46
CA ASP A 286 15.65 -15.71 -0.76
C ASP A 286 16.42 -14.39 -0.85
N THR A 287 15.85 -13.37 -1.48
CA THR A 287 16.44 -12.02 -1.51
C THR A 287 16.61 -11.45 -0.11
N PHE A 288 15.62 -11.66 0.77
CA PHE A 288 15.67 -11.18 2.15
C PHE A 288 16.70 -11.94 2.99
N LYS A 289 16.82 -13.27 2.81
CA LYS A 289 17.90 -14.08 3.42
C LYS A 289 19.28 -13.57 3.00
N GLU A 290 19.48 -13.31 1.70
CA GLU A 290 20.75 -12.77 1.21
C GLU A 290 21.07 -11.40 1.82
N LEU A 291 20.07 -10.57 2.05
CA LEU A 291 20.24 -9.26 2.68
C LEU A 291 20.70 -9.37 4.14
N PHE A 292 20.14 -10.32 4.90
CA PHE A 292 20.59 -10.58 6.27
C PHE A 292 22.05 -11.02 6.32
N VAL A 293 22.46 -11.90 5.39
CA VAL A 293 23.86 -12.33 5.25
C VAL A 293 24.75 -11.14 4.88
N PHE A 294 24.28 -10.27 3.97
CA PHE A 294 25.03 -9.09 3.54
C PHE A 294 25.34 -8.12 4.70
N PHE A 295 24.40 -7.92 5.63
CA PHE A 295 24.58 -7.05 6.79
C PHE A 295 25.07 -7.76 8.05
N ASP A 296 25.47 -9.03 7.98
CA ASP A 296 25.95 -9.83 9.11
C ASP A 296 25.04 -9.76 10.35
N CYS A 297 23.73 -9.87 10.12
CA CYS A 297 22.72 -9.82 11.17
C CYS A 297 22.63 -11.17 11.89
N LYS A 298 22.62 -11.12 13.22
CA LYS A 298 22.48 -12.31 14.07
C LYS A 298 21.01 -12.71 14.20
N ASP A 299 20.76 -14.01 14.21
CA ASP A 299 19.44 -14.62 14.46
C ASP A 299 18.30 -14.03 13.60
N PRO A 300 18.36 -14.14 12.26
CA PRO A 300 17.35 -13.56 11.39
C PRO A 300 16.00 -14.26 11.55
N ASP A 301 14.97 -13.50 11.95
CA ASP A 301 13.57 -13.93 11.77
C ASP A 301 13.20 -13.72 10.30
N LEU A 302 13.26 -14.81 9.54
CA LEU A 302 12.95 -14.80 8.11
C LEU A 302 11.44 -14.76 7.85
N ASP A 303 10.61 -15.12 8.83
CA ASP A 303 9.15 -15.12 8.72
C ASP A 303 8.57 -13.72 8.95
N ASP A 304 9.21 -12.94 9.83
CA ASP A 304 8.81 -11.58 10.19
C ASP A 304 9.97 -10.57 9.99
N PRO A 305 9.97 -9.84 8.85
CA PRO A 305 11.01 -8.86 8.55
C PRO A 305 10.90 -7.57 9.39
N SER A 306 9.89 -7.45 10.26
CA SER A 306 9.55 -6.19 10.95
C SER A 306 10.69 -5.62 11.78
N SER A 307 11.38 -6.45 12.57
CA SER A 307 12.49 -6.01 13.42
C SER A 307 13.68 -5.48 12.61
N PHE A 308 13.97 -6.11 11.47
CA PHE A 308 15.04 -5.69 10.57
C PHE A 308 14.71 -4.34 9.92
N PHE A 309 13.51 -4.19 9.34
CA PHE A 309 13.12 -2.94 8.69
C PHE A 309 12.79 -1.81 9.68
N GLU A 310 12.49 -2.09 10.95
CA GLU A 310 12.33 -1.06 11.98
C GLU A 310 13.61 -0.24 12.19
N ILE A 311 14.78 -0.89 12.15
CA ILE A 311 16.07 -0.21 12.24
C ILE A 311 16.22 0.77 11.06
N TRP A 312 15.93 0.30 9.85
CA TRP A 312 16.05 1.08 8.63
C TRP A 312 15.01 2.18 8.51
N GLU A 313 13.76 1.92 8.87
CA GLU A 313 12.68 2.90 8.94
C GLU A 313 13.10 4.08 9.83
N ARG A 314 13.51 3.77 11.07
CA ARG A 314 13.93 4.80 12.02
C ARG A 314 15.16 5.56 11.53
N PHE A 315 16.18 4.85 11.06
CA PHE A 315 17.40 5.49 10.56
C PHE A 315 17.12 6.38 9.35
N CYS A 316 16.38 5.90 8.35
CA CYS A 316 16.02 6.67 7.17
C CYS A 316 15.19 7.90 7.53
N GLN A 317 14.25 7.78 8.48
CA GLN A 317 13.46 8.92 8.96
C GLN A 317 14.35 9.96 9.66
N ASP A 318 15.13 9.54 10.66
CA ASP A 318 16.01 10.44 11.40
C ASP A 318 17.04 11.12 10.46
N PHE A 319 17.57 10.38 9.48
CA PHE A 319 18.49 10.92 8.48
C PHE A 319 17.78 11.92 7.55
N HIS A 320 16.56 11.61 7.09
CA HIS A 320 15.76 12.50 6.25
C HIS A 320 15.45 13.83 6.95
N ASP A 321 15.07 13.78 8.22
CA ASP A 321 14.81 14.97 9.03
C ASP A 321 16.07 15.84 9.13
N CYS A 322 17.20 15.23 9.50
CA CYS A 322 18.48 15.93 9.60
C CYS A 322 18.94 16.48 8.25
N TRP A 323 18.72 15.74 7.15
CA TRP A 323 19.07 16.16 5.80
C TRP A 323 18.25 17.38 5.39
N THR A 324 16.94 17.34 5.63
CA THR A 324 16.03 18.45 5.36
C THR A 324 16.45 19.72 6.09
N ASP A 325 16.82 19.60 7.37
CA ASP A 325 17.31 20.74 8.15
C ASP A 325 18.66 21.27 7.66
N GLU A 326 19.59 20.39 7.30
CA GLU A 326 20.87 20.81 6.70
C GLU A 326 20.66 21.46 5.32
N GLN A 327 19.72 20.99 4.49
CA GLN A 327 19.39 21.64 3.22
C GLN A 327 18.86 23.06 3.43
N LYS A 328 17.98 23.27 4.42
CA LYS A 328 17.50 24.61 4.81
C LYS A 328 18.65 25.50 5.26
N GLN A 329 19.59 24.96 6.04
CA GLN A 329 20.74 25.71 6.55
C GLN A 329 21.69 26.11 5.41
N LEU A 330 22.00 25.18 4.50
CA LEU A 330 22.81 25.46 3.31
C LEU A 330 22.15 26.52 2.42
N ALA A 331 20.83 26.47 2.23
CA ALA A 331 20.10 27.48 1.47
C ALA A 331 20.19 28.88 2.12
N LYS A 332 20.07 28.96 3.46
CA LYS A 332 20.26 30.22 4.20
C LYS A 332 21.67 30.78 4.05
N GLU A 333 22.69 29.94 4.16
CA GLU A 333 24.10 30.33 3.99
C GLU A 333 24.36 30.83 2.56
N MET A 334 23.85 30.12 1.56
CA MET A 334 23.94 30.55 0.16
C MET A 334 23.24 31.89 -0.08
N PHE A 335 22.05 32.08 0.47
CA PHE A 335 21.32 33.35 0.36
C PHE A 335 22.10 34.50 1.02
N GLN A 336 22.66 34.29 2.22
CA GLN A 336 23.44 35.30 2.91
C GLN A 336 24.73 35.65 2.16
N ASN A 337 25.38 34.66 1.55
CA ASN A 337 26.55 34.88 0.70
C ASN A 337 26.19 35.72 -0.54
N VAL A 338 25.09 35.38 -1.22
CA VAL A 338 24.59 36.18 -2.36
C VAL A 338 24.24 37.61 -1.93
N GLU A 339 23.65 37.82 -0.75
CA GLU A 339 23.41 39.17 -0.24
C GLU A 339 24.70 39.93 0.06
N ASN A 340 25.71 39.26 0.61
CA ASN A 340 27.01 39.85 0.87
C ASN A 340 27.71 40.23 -0.44
N ASP A 341 27.68 39.35 -1.44
CA ASP A 341 28.21 39.60 -2.79
C ASP A 341 27.49 40.78 -3.46
N LYS A 342 26.15 40.86 -3.34
CA LYS A 342 25.37 42.03 -3.78
C LYS A 342 25.83 43.32 -3.10
N LYS A 343 26.09 43.30 -1.78
CA LYS A 343 26.57 44.47 -1.01
C LYS A 343 27.99 44.88 -1.40
N VAL A 344 28.87 43.92 -1.69
CA VAL A 344 30.24 44.19 -2.14
C VAL A 344 30.21 44.77 -3.57
N SER A 345 29.41 44.16 -4.46
CA SER A 345 29.24 44.60 -5.84
C SER A 345 28.64 46.01 -5.94
N SER A 346 27.60 46.32 -5.17
CA SER A 346 27.00 47.66 -5.17
C SER A 346 27.98 48.75 -4.68
N ARG A 347 28.86 48.42 -3.73
CA ARG A 347 29.94 49.32 -3.28
C ARG A 347 31.05 49.48 -4.34
N ALA A 348 31.36 48.44 -5.10
CA ALA A 348 32.34 48.51 -6.20
C ALA A 348 31.80 49.34 -7.36
N ILE A 349 30.57 49.09 -7.81
CA ILE A 349 29.90 49.86 -8.86
C ILE A 349 29.78 51.33 -8.46
N ALA A 350 29.42 51.65 -7.22
CA ALA A 350 29.36 53.03 -6.73
C ALA A 350 30.71 53.77 -6.81
N LYS A 351 31.84 53.06 -6.66
CA LYS A 351 33.18 53.64 -6.86
C LYS A 351 33.54 53.81 -8.33
N ASP A 352 33.17 52.87 -9.18
CA ASP A 352 33.51 52.91 -10.61
C ASP A 352 32.66 53.93 -11.40
N THR A 353 31.40 54.14 -11.00
CA THR A 353 30.55 55.21 -11.58
C THR A 353 31.15 56.60 -11.35
N ASP A 354 31.86 56.80 -10.24
CA ASP A 354 32.58 58.04 -9.91
C ASP A 354 33.85 58.20 -10.78
N SER A 355 34.33 57.13 -11.42
CA SER A 355 35.51 57.08 -12.29
C SER A 355 35.20 57.00 -13.80
N GLY A 356 33.93 56.83 -14.19
CA GLY A 356 33.47 56.89 -15.58
C GLY A 356 33.72 55.64 -16.44
N ARG A 357 34.03 54.47 -15.86
CA ARG A 357 34.14 53.19 -16.60
C ARG A 357 33.14 52.16 -16.04
N ILE A 358 32.39 51.50 -16.93
CA ILE A 358 31.61 50.31 -16.58
C ILE A 358 32.37 49.12 -17.14
N ASP A 359 32.99 48.32 -16.27
CA ASP A 359 33.88 47.22 -16.66
C ASP A 359 33.14 45.87 -16.80
N ILE A 360 33.72 44.97 -17.60
CA ILE A 360 33.25 43.58 -17.86
C ILE A 360 33.09 42.77 -16.57
N GLU A 361 33.81 43.14 -15.50
CA GLU A 361 33.72 42.51 -14.18
C GLU A 361 32.32 42.60 -13.55
N VAL A 362 31.54 43.65 -13.84
CA VAL A 362 30.18 43.82 -13.32
C VAL A 362 29.23 42.73 -13.84
N PHE A 363 29.37 42.33 -15.11
CA PHE A 363 28.57 41.26 -15.70
C PHE A 363 28.86 39.89 -15.09
N GLY A 364 30.14 39.56 -14.86
CA GLY A 364 30.52 38.30 -14.21
C GLY A 364 30.03 38.19 -12.77
N VAL A 365 29.89 39.32 -12.07
CA VAL A 365 29.30 39.37 -10.72
C VAL A 365 27.78 39.18 -10.77
N LEU A 366 27.09 39.76 -11.75
CA LEU A 366 25.65 39.56 -11.94
C LEU A 366 25.31 38.10 -12.32
N GLU A 367 26.11 37.44 -13.16
CA GLU A 367 25.93 36.00 -13.46
C GLU A 367 26.13 35.12 -12.23
N LYS A 368 27.10 35.42 -11.36
CA LYS A 368 27.28 34.73 -10.06
C LYS A 368 26.08 34.94 -9.13
N ILE A 369 25.53 36.14 -9.09
CA ILE A 369 24.33 36.43 -8.28
C ILE A 369 23.10 35.69 -8.82
N LEU A 370 22.89 35.68 -10.14
CA LEU A 370 21.77 34.99 -10.77
C LEU A 370 21.84 33.48 -10.56
N SER A 371 23.00 32.86 -10.82
CA SER A 371 23.23 31.44 -10.57
C SER A 371 23.07 31.05 -9.09
N GLY A 372 23.49 31.92 -8.17
CA GLY A 372 23.26 31.74 -6.74
C GLY A 372 21.79 31.76 -6.35
N LEU A 373 21.00 32.69 -6.91
CA LEU A 373 19.56 32.78 -6.66
C LEU A 373 18.78 31.60 -7.25
N GLU A 374 19.13 31.17 -8.47
CA GLU A 374 18.56 29.96 -9.08
C GLU A 374 18.84 28.72 -8.21
N ALA A 375 20.05 28.60 -7.67
CA ALA A 375 20.40 27.49 -6.80
C ALA A 375 19.62 27.49 -5.46
N VAL A 376 19.38 28.67 -4.87
CA VAL A 376 18.54 28.83 -3.68
C VAL A 376 17.09 28.48 -3.98
N PHE A 377 16.54 28.99 -5.09
CA PHE A 377 15.16 28.71 -5.50
C PHE A 377 14.93 27.21 -5.71
N GLU A 378 15.83 26.52 -6.42
CA GLU A 378 15.74 25.07 -6.63
C GLU A 378 15.76 24.25 -5.34
N ARG A 379 16.62 24.62 -4.37
CA ARG A 379 16.66 23.92 -3.06
C ARG A 379 15.36 24.15 -2.28
N CYS A 380 14.83 25.36 -2.26
CA CYS A 380 13.59 25.69 -1.56
C CYS A 380 12.35 25.09 -2.25
N TRP A 381 12.26 25.16 -3.58
CA TRP A 381 11.15 24.62 -4.38
C TRP A 381 10.99 23.10 -4.18
N LYS A 382 12.09 22.36 -4.17
CA LYS A 382 12.08 20.89 -3.98
C LYS A 382 11.73 20.46 -2.55
N LEU A 383 11.95 21.31 -1.55
CA LEU A 383 11.50 21.08 -0.18
C LEU A 383 9.98 21.27 -0.01
N VAL A 384 9.34 22.08 -0.85
CA VAL A 384 7.92 22.47 -0.70
C VAL A 384 6.95 21.54 -1.44
N LEU A 385 7.35 20.93 -2.56
CA LEU A 385 6.46 20.09 -3.39
C LEU A 385 6.48 18.59 -3.08
N ARG A 386 7.32 18.13 -2.14
CA ARG A 386 7.42 16.69 -1.79
C ARG A 386 7.47 16.42 -0.27
N GLY A 387 7.10 17.41 0.54
CA GLY A 387 6.82 17.23 1.97
C GLY A 387 5.40 16.73 2.21
#